data_AF-A0A845YV84-F1
#
_entry.id   AF-A0A845YV84-F1
#
_cell.length_a   1.000
_cell.length_b   1.000
_cell.length_c   1.000
_cell.angle_alpha   90.00
_cell.angle_beta   90.00
_cell.angle_gamma   90.00
#
_symmetry.space_group_name_H-M   'P 1'
#
loop_
_entity.id
_entity.type
_entity.pdbx_description
1 polymer ?
#
loop_
_entity_poly.entity_id
_entity_poly.type
_entity_poly.pdbx_seq_one_letter_code
_entity_poly.pdbx_strand_id
1 'polypeptide(L)'
;MDTIENYRKIVKQLLTEYAEIPTTESGIENQTIFDSENDRYMLISLGWSQEKRIHYCIIHIDIIAGKIWIQANNTDCLIAEELVAVGIPAKSIVLGMQPPEVRPYTAYGIGIEESDRLIQLKSN
;
A
#
# COMPACT_ATOMS: atom_id res chain seq x y z
N MET A 1 -13.27 10.70 9.89
CA MET A 1 -13.89 9.92 8.79
C MET A 1 -13.35 10.38 7.44
N ASP A 2 -13.35 11.69 7.14
CA ASP A 2 -12.92 12.22 5.83
C ASP A 2 -11.50 11.83 5.41
N THR A 3 -10.55 11.78 6.34
CA THR A 3 -9.14 11.45 6.02
C THR A 3 -8.93 9.99 5.60
N ILE A 4 -9.62 9.04 6.25
CA ILE A 4 -9.47 7.61 5.95
C ILE A 4 -10.11 7.30 4.59
N GLU A 5 -11.32 7.80 4.34
CA GLU A 5 -11.97 7.64 3.02
C GLU A 5 -11.12 8.24 1.90
N ASN A 6 -10.47 9.38 2.15
CA ASN A 6 -9.54 9.97 1.20
C ASN A 6 -8.33 9.05 0.94
N TYR A 7 -7.73 8.47 1.99
CA TYR A 7 -6.62 7.51 1.84
C TYR A 7 -7.04 6.26 1.07
N ARG A 8 -8.21 5.70 1.37
CA ARG A 8 -8.79 4.56 0.63
C ARG A 8 -8.92 4.87 -0.85
N LYS A 9 -9.44 6.05 -1.19
CA LYS A 9 -9.59 6.51 -2.58
C LYS A 9 -8.23 6.63 -3.27
N ILE A 10 -7.27 7.32 -2.64
CA ILE A 10 -5.93 7.52 -3.18
C ILE A 10 -5.23 6.19 -3.42
N VAL A 11 -5.23 5.28 -2.44
CA VAL A 11 -4.56 3.97 -2.53
C VAL A 11 -5.18 3.12 -3.64
N LYS A 12 -6.52 3.05 -3.73
CA LYS A 12 -7.18 2.31 -4.80
C LYS A 12 -6.85 2.88 -6.17
N GLN A 13 -6.90 4.21 -6.31
CA GLN A 13 -6.57 4.88 -7.56
C GLN A 13 -5.13 4.58 -7.99
N LEU A 14 -4.16 4.76 -7.08
CA LEU A 14 -2.76 4.44 -7.32
C LEU A 14 -2.61 3.00 -7.85
N LEU A 15 -3.15 2.00 -7.13
CA LEU A 15 -3.01 0.60 -7.54
C LEU A 15 -3.72 0.28 -8.86
N THR A 16 -4.85 0.92 -9.15
CA THR A 16 -5.53 0.80 -10.44
C THR A 16 -4.68 1.38 -11.58
N GLU A 17 -4.08 2.55 -11.40
CA GLU A 17 -3.18 3.16 -12.39
C GLU A 17 -1.97 2.25 -12.67
N TYR A 18 -1.36 1.66 -11.64
CA TYR A 18 -0.29 0.68 -11.82
C TYR A 18 -0.74 -0.62 -12.51
N ALA A 19 -2.00 -1.05 -12.31
CA ALA A 19 -2.53 -2.23 -12.97
C ALA A 19 -2.70 -2.05 -14.49
N GLU A 20 -2.89 -0.81 -14.95
CA GLU A 20 -3.01 -0.47 -16.37
C GLU A 20 -1.67 -0.51 -17.11
N ILE A 21 -0.54 -0.56 -16.39
CA ILE A 21 0.79 -0.69 -17.00
C ILE A 21 0.89 -2.08 -17.66
N PRO A 22 1.09 -2.15 -18.99
CA PRO A 22 1.13 -3.42 -19.71
C PRO A 22 2.30 -4.29 -19.26
N THR A 23 2.04 -5.58 -19.14
CA THR A 23 3.07 -6.61 -19.00
C THR A 23 3.73 -6.84 -20.35
N THR A 24 5.06 -7.04 -20.37
CA THR A 24 5.79 -7.34 -21.61
C THR A 24 5.59 -8.79 -22.07
N GLU A 25 5.09 -9.66 -21.18
CA GLU A 25 4.91 -11.08 -21.44
C GLU A 25 3.43 -11.43 -21.65
N SER A 26 3.13 -12.01 -22.80
CA SER A 26 1.80 -12.52 -23.11
C SER A 26 1.38 -13.62 -22.11
N GLY A 27 0.16 -13.54 -21.59
CA GLY A 27 -0.37 -14.52 -20.63
C GLY A 27 -0.13 -14.17 -19.16
N ILE A 28 0.42 -12.99 -18.88
CA ILE A 28 0.48 -12.39 -17.55
C ILE A 28 -0.40 -11.14 -17.52
N GLU A 29 -1.24 -11.04 -16.49
CA GLU A 29 -2.11 -9.91 -16.23
C GLU A 29 -1.85 -9.33 -14.84
N ASN A 30 -1.95 -8.00 -14.74
CA ASN A 30 -1.95 -7.32 -13.46
C ASN A 30 -3.40 -7.21 -12.94
N GLN A 31 -3.61 -7.56 -11.68
CA GLN A 31 -4.93 -7.55 -11.03
C GLN A 31 -4.86 -6.84 -9.69
N THR A 32 -5.88 -6.04 -9.41
CA THR A 32 -6.06 -5.39 -8.10
C THR A 32 -6.95 -6.24 -7.19
N ILE A 33 -6.53 -6.42 -5.93
CA ILE A 33 -7.34 -7.05 -4.88
C ILE A 33 -7.60 -6.00 -3.80
N PHE A 34 -8.87 -5.66 -3.58
CA PHE A 34 -9.27 -4.66 -2.61
C PHE A 34 -10.22 -5.26 -1.57
N ASP A 35 -9.73 -5.43 -0.35
CA ASP A 35 -10.54 -5.70 0.84
C ASP A 35 -10.79 -4.37 1.55
N SER A 36 -11.91 -3.72 1.21
CA SER A 36 -12.25 -2.39 1.74
C SER A 36 -12.81 -2.44 3.16
N GLU A 37 -13.25 -3.62 3.61
CA GLU A 37 -13.76 -3.82 4.98
C GLU A 37 -12.60 -3.91 5.98
N ASN A 38 -11.50 -4.55 5.58
CA ASN A 38 -10.32 -4.74 6.43
C ASN A 38 -9.14 -3.84 6.03
N ASP A 39 -9.34 -2.92 5.09
CA ASP A 39 -8.34 -1.96 4.62
C ASP A 39 -7.05 -2.59 4.08
N ARG A 40 -7.19 -3.58 3.18
CA ARG A 40 -6.06 -4.27 2.54
C ARG A 40 -6.16 -4.16 1.03
N TYR A 41 -5.09 -3.69 0.41
CA TYR A 41 -5.07 -3.35 -1.01
C TYR A 41 -3.80 -3.91 -1.65
N MET A 42 -3.96 -4.73 -2.68
CA MET A 42 -2.84 -5.37 -3.36
C MET A 42 -2.94 -5.19 -4.86
N LEU A 43 -1.77 -5.09 -5.50
CA LEU A 43 -1.58 -5.30 -6.92
C LEU A 43 -0.76 -6.57 -7.10
N ILE A 44 -1.27 -7.50 -7.90
CA ILE A 44 -0.63 -8.78 -8.16
C ILE A 44 -0.48 -9.02 -9.67
N SER A 45 0.56 -9.74 -10.07
CA SER A 45 0.65 -10.33 -11.40
C SER A 45 0.23 -11.80 -11.34
N LEU A 46 -0.71 -12.18 -12.20
CA LEU A 46 -1.19 -13.53 -12.36
C LEU A 46 -1.04 -13.98 -13.80
N GLY A 47 -0.56 -15.21 -14.01
CA GLY A 47 -0.46 -15.73 -15.36
C GLY A 47 0.37 -16.99 -15.50
N TRP A 48 0.71 -17.30 -16.72
CA TRP A 48 1.69 -18.32 -17.06
C TRP A 48 2.70 -17.71 -18.01
N SER A 49 3.97 -17.85 -17.66
CA SER A 49 5.09 -17.57 -18.56
C SER A 49 5.68 -18.91 -18.97
N GLN A 50 5.36 -19.34 -20.19
CA GLN A 50 5.64 -20.71 -20.66
C GLN A 50 5.05 -21.75 -19.68
N GLU A 51 5.87 -22.63 -19.12
CA GLU A 51 5.47 -23.66 -18.16
C GLU A 51 5.52 -23.18 -16.69
N LYS A 52 5.85 -21.90 -16.46
CA LYS A 52 6.00 -21.33 -15.11
C LYS A 52 4.74 -20.57 -14.70
N ARG A 53 4.14 -20.98 -13.58
CA ARG A 53 3.06 -20.23 -12.94
C ARG A 53 3.59 -18.91 -12.38
N ILE A 54 2.91 -17.82 -12.72
CA ILE A 54 3.12 -16.50 -12.13
C ILE A 54 1.98 -16.21 -11.15
N HIS A 55 2.36 -16.00 -9.89
CA HIS A 55 1.49 -15.55 -8.81
C HIS A 55 2.32 -14.68 -7.87
N TYR A 56 2.39 -13.39 -8.17
CA TYR A 56 3.37 -12.47 -7.59
C TYR A 56 2.72 -11.20 -7.07
N CYS A 57 3.07 -10.78 -5.85
CA CYS A 57 2.62 -9.50 -5.30
C CYS A 57 3.57 -8.40 -5.76
N ILE A 58 3.05 -7.39 -6.47
CA ILE A 58 3.83 -6.24 -6.93
C ILE A 58 3.86 -5.16 -5.84
N ILE A 59 2.69 -4.70 -5.41
CA ILE A 59 2.54 -3.71 -4.34
C ILE A 59 1.48 -4.21 -3.35
N HIS A 60 1.73 -4.06 -2.06
CA HIS A 60 0.74 -4.32 -1.00
C HIS A 60 0.73 -3.14 -0.04
N ILE A 61 -0.44 -2.54 0.11
CA ILE A 61 -0.72 -1.41 1.00
C ILE A 61 -1.86 -1.78 1.94
N ASP A 62 -1.67 -1.55 3.24
CA ASP A 62 -2.75 -1.58 4.23
C ASP A 62 -3.06 -0.17 4.74
N ILE A 63 -4.26 0.04 5.29
CA ILE A 63 -4.54 1.21 6.15
C ILE A 63 -4.78 0.71 7.57
N ILE A 64 -3.85 1.00 8.47
CA ILE A 64 -3.86 0.50 9.86
C ILE A 64 -3.76 1.70 10.80
N ALA A 65 -4.72 1.80 11.73
CA ALA A 65 -4.80 2.89 12.69
C ALA A 65 -4.74 4.29 12.02
N GLY A 66 -5.42 4.44 10.88
CA GLY A 66 -5.48 5.70 10.12
C GLY A 66 -4.19 6.07 9.39
N LYS A 67 -3.20 5.16 9.29
CA LYS A 67 -1.96 5.35 8.55
C LYS A 67 -1.88 4.39 7.38
N ILE A 68 -1.21 4.78 6.30
CA ILE A 68 -0.96 3.96 5.12
C ILE A 68 0.32 3.15 5.36
N TRP A 69 0.25 1.84 5.25
CA TRP A 69 1.37 0.92 5.45
C TRP A 69 1.77 0.30 4.13
N ILE A 70 2.98 0.58 3.66
CA ILE A 70 3.54 -0.06 2.47
C ILE A 70 4.19 -1.38 2.91
N GLN A 71 3.47 -2.48 2.75
CA GLN A 71 3.89 -3.82 3.17
C GLN A 71 4.82 -4.48 2.14
N ALA A 72 4.61 -4.20 0.86
CA ALA A 72 5.50 -4.60 -0.21
C ALA A 72 5.50 -3.54 -1.32
N ASN A 73 6.69 -3.28 -1.86
CA ASN A 73 6.88 -2.56 -3.10
C ASN A 73 8.01 -3.25 -3.86
N ASN A 74 7.63 -4.08 -4.83
CA ASN A 74 8.55 -4.84 -5.66
C ASN A 74 8.75 -4.20 -7.03
N THR A 75 8.70 -2.87 -7.06
CA THR A 75 9.01 -2.04 -8.21
C THR A 75 10.22 -1.16 -7.90
N ASP A 76 10.72 -0.46 -8.90
CA ASP A 76 11.69 0.62 -8.74
C ASP A 76 11.03 1.97 -8.39
N CYS A 77 9.70 2.02 -8.32
CA CYS A 77 8.96 3.25 -8.02
C CYS A 77 9.04 3.64 -6.55
N LEU A 78 9.01 4.94 -6.28
CA LEU A 78 9.07 5.50 -4.93
C LEU A 78 7.66 5.77 -4.40
N ILE A 79 6.88 4.71 -4.19
CA ILE A 79 5.46 4.77 -3.79
C ILE A 79 5.20 5.72 -2.61
N ALA A 80 6.09 5.74 -1.62
CA ALA A 80 5.94 6.63 -0.48
C ALA A 80 6.06 8.11 -0.86
N GLU A 81 6.93 8.45 -1.82
CA GLU A 81 7.09 9.82 -2.32
C GLU A 81 5.89 10.24 -3.19
N GLU A 82 5.36 9.33 -4.00
CA GLU A 82 4.16 9.58 -4.81
C GLU A 82 2.93 9.88 -3.92
N LEU A 83 2.75 9.10 -2.84
CA LEU A 83 1.70 9.34 -1.86
C LEU A 83 1.87 10.72 -1.18
N VAL A 84 3.11 11.13 -0.89
CA VAL A 84 3.38 12.48 -0.37
C VAL A 84 3.06 13.55 -1.40
N ALA A 85 3.41 13.34 -2.67
CA ALA A 85 3.17 14.29 -3.76
C ALA A 85 1.68 14.57 -3.98
N VAL A 86 0.80 13.60 -3.72
CA VAL A 86 -0.66 13.77 -3.76
C VAL A 86 -1.27 14.28 -2.44
N GLY A 87 -0.43 14.69 -1.49
CA GLY A 87 -0.85 15.42 -0.29
C GLY A 87 -0.99 14.58 0.98
N ILE A 88 -0.58 13.31 0.99
CA ILE A 88 -0.57 12.52 2.22
C ILE A 88 0.63 12.94 3.08
N PRO A 89 0.45 13.31 4.36
CA PRO A 89 1.57 13.63 5.23
C PRO A 89 2.55 12.44 5.34
N ALA A 90 3.85 12.69 5.21
CA ALA A 90 4.86 11.63 5.29
C ALA A 90 4.78 10.81 6.59
N LYS A 91 4.38 11.43 7.70
CA LYS A 91 4.19 10.76 9.00
C LYS A 91 2.93 9.89 9.09
N SER A 92 2.00 10.03 8.15
CA SER A 92 0.86 9.13 7.97
C SER A 92 1.16 7.93 7.08
N ILE A 93 2.37 7.84 6.51
CA ILE A 93 2.84 6.69 5.73
C ILE A 93 3.84 5.92 6.59
N VAL A 94 3.76 4.59 6.60
CA VAL A 94 4.67 3.71 7.31
C VAL A 94 5.28 2.74 6.32
N LEU A 95 6.60 2.63 6.32
CA LEU A 95 7.31 1.62 5.51
C LEU A 95 7.24 0.26 6.23
N GLY A 96 6.12 -0.45 6.05
CA GLY A 96 5.84 -1.75 6.68
C GLY A 96 6.87 -2.83 6.33
N MET A 97 7.36 -2.80 5.09
CA MET A 97 8.46 -3.65 4.59
C MET A 97 9.81 -3.44 5.30
N GLN A 98 9.97 -2.35 6.06
CA GLN A 98 11.18 -2.09 6.87
C GLN A 98 11.01 -2.62 8.30
N PRO A 99 12.07 -3.16 8.93
CA PRO A 99 12.03 -3.56 10.33
C PRO A 99 11.63 -2.38 11.24
N PRO A 100 10.83 -2.61 12.31
CA PRO A 100 10.36 -1.55 13.20
C PRO A 100 11.46 -0.62 13.72
N GLU A 101 12.62 -1.18 14.07
CA GLU A 101 13.80 -0.47 14.58
C GLU A 101 14.47 0.46 13.56
N VAL A 102 14.24 0.24 12.26
CA VAL A 102 14.79 1.09 11.18
C VAL A 102 13.88 2.29 10.91
N ARG A 103 12.56 2.14 11.11
CA ARG A 103 11.55 3.16 10.75
C ARG A 103 11.80 4.54 11.37
N PRO A 104 12.26 4.67 12.64
CA PRO A 104 12.60 5.97 13.23
C PRO A 104 13.68 6.76 12.48
N TYR A 105 14.54 6.07 11.72
CA TYR A 105 15.60 6.68 10.92
C TYR A 105 15.16 7.02 9.49
N THR A 106 13.88 6.82 9.16
CA THR A 106 13.29 7.21 7.87
C THR A 106 12.55 8.54 7.97
N ALA A 107 12.23 9.16 6.83
CA ALA A 107 11.41 10.38 6.79
C ALA A 107 9.94 10.13 7.19
N TYR A 108 9.50 8.88 7.21
CA TYR A 108 8.10 8.48 7.32
C TYR A 108 7.66 8.21 8.77
N GLY A 109 6.47 7.67 8.96
CA GLY A 109 5.92 7.23 10.24
C GLY A 109 6.56 5.95 10.77
N ILE A 110 6.55 5.79 12.09
CA ILE A 110 7.25 4.69 12.79
C ILE A 110 6.37 3.47 13.09
N GLY A 111 5.06 3.60 12.90
CA GLY A 111 4.08 2.56 13.18
C GLY A 111 2.87 3.08 13.95
N ILE A 112 2.25 2.21 14.74
CA ILE A 112 1.15 2.56 15.66
C ILE A 112 1.76 3.12 16.93
N GLU A 113 1.41 4.36 17.26
CA GLU A 113 1.76 5.01 18.52
C GLU A 113 0.64 4.83 19.55
N GLU A 114 0.94 5.02 20.83
CA GLU A 114 -0.04 4.86 21.91
C GLU A 114 -1.23 5.84 21.77
N SER A 115 -0.96 7.02 21.19
CA SER A 115 -1.95 8.02 20.79
C SER A 115 -2.96 7.47 19.76
N ASP A 116 -2.50 6.66 18.80
CA ASP A 116 -3.35 6.09 17.74
C ASP A 116 -4.35 5.06 18.31
N ARG A 117 -3.92 4.29 19.31
CA ARG A 117 -4.78 3.30 20.01
C ARG A 117 -5.92 3.94 20.78
N LEU A 118 -5.67 5.11 21.40
CA LEU A 118 -6.69 5.86 22.13
C LEU A 118 -7.76 6.47 21.20
N ILE A 119 -7.41 6.77 19.94
CA ILE A 119 -8.35 7.26 18.93
C ILE A 119 -9.22 6.11 18.41
N GLN A 120 -8.64 4.92 18.20
CA GLN A 120 -9.36 3.73 17.76
C GLN A 120 -10.45 3.31 18.77
N LEU A 121 -10.14 3.35 20.08
CA LEU A 121 -11.08 2.99 21.15
C LEU A 121 -12.24 3.97 21.32
N LYS A 122 -12.09 5.22 20.89
CA LYS A 122 -13.16 6.25 20.97
C LYS A 122 -14.07 6.27 19.74
N SER A 123 -13.73 5.53 18.70
CA SER A 123 -14.44 5.51 17.41
C SER A 123 -15.31 4.26 17.22
N ASN A 124 -15.30 3.34 18.20
CA ASN A 124 -16.21 2.19 18.34
C ASN A 124 -17.25 2.49 19.43
#